data_AF-A0A4Y7KNP8-F1
#
_entry.id   AF-A0A4Y7KNP8-F1
#
_cell.length_a   1.000
_cell.length_b   1.000
_cell.length_c   1.000
_cell.angle_alpha   90.00
_cell.angle_beta   90.00
_cell.angle_gamma   90.00
#
_symmetry.space_group_name_H-M   'P 1'
#
loop_
_entity.id
_entity.type
_entity.pdbx_description
1 polymer ?
#
loop_
_entity_poly.entity_id
_entity_poly.type
_entity_poly.pdbx_seq_one_letter_code
_entity_poly.pdbx_strand_id
1 'polypeptide(L)'
;MNLTQGRVFTAAFLGIFISGGAYASTVDDATSCGWLFSATKLVNPFFAYLNSETDHRLAVVAAACGWVPREKRPGPSILGMEVWGRRISNPRSFCCF
;
A
#
# COMPACT_ATOMS: atom_id res chain seq x y z
N MET A 1 -5.02 22.14 -30.99
CA MET A 1 -5.61 21.75 -29.69
C MET A 1 -6.13 23.00 -29.01
N ASN A 2 -7.44 23.10 -28.76
CA ASN A 2 -8.06 24.31 -28.20
C ASN A 2 -7.61 24.54 -26.75
N LEU A 3 -7.06 25.73 -26.47
CA LEU A 3 -6.54 26.13 -25.14
C LEU A 3 -7.59 25.99 -24.01
N THR A 4 -8.88 26.15 -24.33
CA THR A 4 -10.00 25.99 -23.40
C THR A 4 -10.21 24.54 -22.98
N GLN A 5 -10.03 23.59 -23.90
CA GLN A 5 -10.21 22.16 -23.62
C GLN A 5 -9.09 21.62 -22.71
N GLY A 6 -7.85 22.08 -22.91
CA GLY A 6 -6.73 21.73 -22.04
C GLY A 6 -6.94 22.17 -20.60
N ARG A 7 -7.44 23.40 -20.37
CA ARG A 7 -7.71 23.93 -19.03
C ARG A 7 -8.82 23.17 -18.30
N VAL A 8 -9.88 22.78 -19.01
CA VAL A 8 -10.98 21.98 -18.43
C VAL A 8 -10.46 20.60 -18.03
N PHE A 9 -9.62 19.98 -18.86
CA PHE A 9 -9.02 18.68 -18.54
C PHE A 9 -8.10 18.75 -17.31
N THR A 10 -7.27 19.80 -17.23
CA THR A 10 -6.40 20.02 -16.07
C THR A 10 -7.19 20.27 -14.78
N ALA A 11 -8.26 21.07 -14.84
CA ALA A 11 -9.12 21.34 -13.69
C ALA A 11 -9.88 20.08 -13.24
N ALA A 12 -10.39 19.29 -14.17
CA ALA A 12 -11.03 18.01 -13.86
C ALA A 12 -10.06 17.02 -13.21
N PHE A 13 -8.83 16.93 -13.72
CA PHE A 13 -7.80 16.04 -13.17
C PHE A 13 -7.42 16.44 -11.74
N LEU A 14 -7.21 17.74 -11.48
CA LEU A 14 -6.96 18.28 -10.14
C LEU A 14 -8.15 18.04 -9.20
N GLY A 15 -9.38 18.25 -9.67
CA GLY A 15 -10.58 18.01 -8.87
C GLY A 15 -10.71 16.54 -8.46
N ILE A 16 -10.46 15.61 -9.38
CA ILE A 16 -10.47 14.16 -9.09
C ILE A 16 -9.34 13.80 -8.14
N PHE A 17 -8.14 14.35 -8.32
CA PHE A 17 -6.99 14.04 -7.48
C PHE A 17 -7.20 14.52 -6.03
N ILE A 18 -7.73 15.74 -5.86
CA ILE A 18 -8.02 16.32 -4.53
C ILE A 18 -9.19 15.60 -3.85
N SER A 19 -10.28 15.36 -4.58
CA SER A 19 -11.45 14.64 -4.03
C SER A 19 -11.15 13.17 -3.74
N GLY A 20 -10.37 12.50 -4.59
CA GLY A 20 -9.87 11.16 -4.37
C GLY A 20 -8.91 11.08 -3.18
N GLY A 21 -8.02 12.07 -3.02
CA GLY A 21 -7.12 12.17 -1.87
C GLY A 21 -7.87 12.41 -0.54
N ALA A 22 -8.92 13.23 -0.56
CA ALA A 22 -9.78 13.45 0.60
C ALA A 22 -10.64 12.23 0.94
N TYR A 23 -11.14 11.50 -0.06
CA TYR A 23 -11.88 10.26 0.18
C TYR A 23 -10.97 9.18 0.77
N ALA A 24 -9.77 9.03 0.21
CA ALA A 24 -8.76 8.08 0.67
C ALA A 24 -8.25 8.36 2.10
N SER A 25 -8.29 9.60 2.58
CA SER A 25 -7.88 9.96 3.94
C SER A 25 -8.95 9.72 5.00
N THR A 26 -10.22 9.61 4.59
CA THR A 26 -11.36 9.35 5.51
C THR A 26 -11.79 7.89 5.58
N VAL A 27 -11.34 7.04 4.66
CA VAL A 27 -11.67 5.62 4.67
C VAL A 27 -10.90 4.88 5.77
N ASP A 28 -11.57 3.95 6.43
CA ASP A 28 -10.95 3.01 7.37
C ASP A 28 -9.70 2.36 6.79
N ASP A 29 -8.68 2.15 7.64
CA ASP A 29 -7.41 1.51 7.27
C ASP A 29 -7.62 0.15 6.57
N ALA A 30 -8.71 -0.55 6.85
CA ALA A 30 -9.04 -1.82 6.18
C ALA A 30 -9.49 -1.63 4.72
N THR A 31 -10.25 -0.57 4.44
CA THR A 31 -10.71 -0.24 3.10
C THR A 31 -9.58 0.35 2.27
N SER A 32 -8.70 1.15 2.89
CA SER A 32 -7.50 1.67 2.22
C SER A 32 -6.54 0.54 1.83
N CYS A 33 -6.29 -0.44 2.70
CA CYS A 33 -5.49 -1.62 2.40
C CYS A 33 -6.11 -2.47 1.27
N GLY A 34 -7.43 -2.67 1.28
CA GLY A 34 -8.15 -3.38 0.22
C GLY A 34 -8.06 -2.66 -1.14
N TRP A 35 -8.21 -1.34 -1.14
CA TRP A 35 -8.09 -0.53 -2.35
C TRP A 35 -6.64 -0.51 -2.88
N LEU A 36 -5.65 -0.33 -2.01
CA LEU A 36 -4.23 -0.43 -2.34
C LEU A 36 -3.90 -1.79 -2.93
N PHE A 37 -4.36 -2.90 -2.34
CA PHE A 37 -4.12 -4.23 -2.88
C PHE A 37 -4.77 -4.45 -4.25
N SER A 38 -5.97 -3.90 -4.46
CA SER A 38 -6.66 -3.94 -5.75
C SER A 38 -5.97 -3.05 -6.80
N ALA A 39 -5.42 -1.91 -6.38
CA ALA A 39 -4.59 -1.05 -7.22
C ALA A 39 -3.27 -1.76 -7.58
N THR A 40 -2.59 -2.39 -6.61
CA THR A 40 -1.38 -3.18 -6.85
C THR A 40 -1.63 -4.33 -7.82
N LYS A 41 -2.82 -4.95 -7.82
CA LYS A 41 -3.21 -5.92 -8.86
C LYS A 41 -3.21 -5.34 -10.27
N LEU A 42 -3.62 -4.08 -10.43
CA LEU A 42 -3.58 -3.39 -11.71
C LEU A 42 -2.14 -3.04 -12.11
N VAL A 43 -1.27 -2.75 -11.14
CA VAL A 43 0.15 -2.47 -11.40
C VAL A 43 1.03 -3.73 -11.47
N ASN A 44 0.49 -4.90 -11.08
CA ASN A 44 1.15 -6.21 -11.11
C ASN A 44 1.84 -6.55 -12.45
N PRO A 45 1.23 -6.33 -13.63
CA PRO A 45 1.92 -6.57 -14.90
C PRO A 45 3.12 -5.65 -15.15
N PHE A 46 3.26 -4.51 -14.46
CA PHE A 46 4.47 -3.66 -14.55
C PHE A 46 5.63 -4.23 -13.73
N PHE A 47 5.36 -4.87 -12.59
CA PHE A 47 6.38 -5.59 -11.83
C PHE A 47 6.93 -6.79 -12.62
N ALA A 48 6.12 -7.41 -13.49
CA ALA A 48 6.61 -8.49 -14.36
C ALA A 48 7.72 -8.06 -15.35
N TYR A 49 7.87 -6.76 -15.62
CA TYR A 49 8.95 -6.23 -16.46
C TYR A 49 10.21 -5.86 -15.68
N LEU A 50 10.14 -5.82 -14.35
CA LEU A 50 11.27 -5.46 -13.50
C LEU A 50 12.04 -6.72 -13.08
N ASN A 51 13.35 -6.59 -12.91
CA ASN A 51 14.18 -7.67 -12.39
C ASN A 51 13.81 -7.93 -10.92
N SER A 52 13.79 -9.20 -10.51
CA SER A 52 13.36 -9.60 -9.16
C SER A 52 14.14 -8.91 -8.04
N GLU A 53 15.44 -8.66 -8.24
CA GLU A 53 16.28 -7.94 -7.29
C GLU A 53 15.92 -6.44 -7.20
N THR A 54 15.58 -5.83 -8.33
CA THR A 54 15.17 -4.41 -8.38
C THR A 54 13.82 -4.23 -7.70
N ASP A 55 12.88 -5.14 -7.94
CA ASP A 55 11.57 -5.15 -7.27
C ASP A 55 11.69 -5.34 -5.77
N HIS A 56 12.54 -6.28 -5.35
CA HIS A 56 12.77 -6.50 -3.93
C HIS A 56 13.37 -5.26 -3.26
N ARG A 57 14.40 -4.66 -3.87
CA ARG A 57 15.00 -3.42 -3.35
C ARG A 57 14.00 -2.28 -3.31
N LEU A 58 13.17 -2.13 -4.34
CA LEU A 58 12.11 -1.13 -4.39
C LEU A 58 11.09 -1.35 -3.27
N ALA A 59 10.69 -2.60 -3.02
CA ALA A 59 9.79 -2.94 -1.93
C ALA A 59 10.39 -2.66 -0.55
N VAL A 60 11.67 -2.96 -0.35
CA VAL A 60 12.39 -2.64 0.89
C VAL A 60 12.49 -1.13 1.10
N VAL A 61 12.83 -0.36 0.06
CA VAL A 61 12.89 1.11 0.12
C VAL A 61 11.50 1.69 0.39
N ALA A 62 10.46 1.20 -0.30
CA ALA A 62 9.08 1.63 -0.06
C ALA A 62 8.62 1.32 1.36
N ALA A 63 9.02 0.16 1.92
CA ALA A 63 8.74 -0.20 3.31
C ALA A 63 9.49 0.72 4.29
N ALA A 64 10.76 1.04 4.01
CA ALA A 64 11.56 1.97 4.82
C ALA A 64 11.00 3.39 4.81
N CYS A 65 10.44 3.83 3.68
CA CYS A 65 9.76 5.11 3.52
C CYS A 65 8.32 5.13 4.09
N GLY A 66 7.82 4.00 4.60
CA GLY A 66 6.47 3.91 5.16
C GLY A 66 5.35 3.99 4.11
N TRP A 67 5.66 3.70 2.84
CA TRP A 67 4.68 3.66 1.75
C TRP A 67 3.89 2.36 1.68
N VAL A 68 4.28 1.36 2.47
CA VAL A 68 3.58 0.08 2.57
C VAL A 68 2.46 0.21 3.61
N PRO A 69 1.22 -0.25 3.28
CA PRO A 69 0.12 -0.28 4.24
C PRO A 69 0.51 -1.06 5.50
N ARG A 70 0.28 -0.45 6.66
CA ARG A 70 0.61 -1.04 7.96
C ARG A 70 -0.66 -1.54 8.63
N GLU A 71 -0.71 -2.84 8.90
CA GLU A 71 -1.79 -3.43 9.69
C GLU A 71 -1.70 -2.92 11.13
N LYS A 72 -2.69 -2.14 11.55
CA LYS A 72 -2.77 -1.57 12.92
C LYS A 72 -3.72 -2.35 13.83
N ARG A 73 -4.49 -3.31 13.31
CA ARG A 73 -5.42 -4.07 14.15
C ARG A 73 -4.65 -4.91 15.15
N PRO A 74 -5.03 -4.86 16.44
CA PRO A 74 -4.40 -5.70 17.45
C PRO A 74 -4.65 -7.17 17.11
N GLY A 75 -3.59 -7.97 17.17
CA GLY A 75 -3.67 -9.41 16.97
C GLY A 75 -4.59 -10.05 18.03
N PRO A 76 -5.36 -11.09 17.67
CA PRO A 76 -6.16 -11.80 18.66
C PRO A 76 -5.25 -12.42 19.72
N SER A 77 -5.59 -12.25 21.00
CA SER A 77 -4.76 -12.69 22.14
C SER A 77 -4.49 -14.19 22.18
N ILE A 78 -5.33 -15.01 21.52
CA ILE A 78 -5.16 -16.46 21.38
C ILE A 78 -3.97 -16.87 20.48
N LEU A 79 -3.48 -15.97 19.62
CA LEU A 79 -2.34 -16.22 18.73
C LEU A 79 -0.99 -15.87 19.38
N GLY A 80 -0.99 -15.27 20.58
CA GLY A 80 0.21 -15.00 21.32
C GLY A 80 0.89 -16.31 21.75
N MET A 81 2.16 -16.49 21.38
CA MET A 81 2.95 -17.65 21.76
C MET A 81 4.26 -17.23 22.41
N GLU A 82 4.80 -18.07 23.29
CA GLU A 82 6.12 -17.89 23.86
C GLU A 82 7.07 -18.94 23.29
N VAL A 83 8.11 -18.48 22.60
CA VAL A 83 9.13 -19.33 21.99
C VAL A 83 10.46 -18.92 22.60
N TRP A 84 11.06 -19.82 23.38
CA TRP A 84 12.41 -19.65 23.94
C TRP A 84 12.55 -18.37 24.78
N GLY A 85 11.54 -18.07 25.60
CA GLY A 85 11.48 -16.87 26.44
C GLY A 85 11.17 -15.56 25.70
N ARG A 86 10.89 -15.62 24.38
CA ARG A 86 10.41 -14.47 23.59
C ARG A 86 8.91 -14.58 23.36
N ARG A 87 8.17 -13.51 23.71
CA ARG A 87 6.74 -13.40 23.40
C ARG A 87 6.54 -12.92 21.98
N ILE A 88 5.91 -13.74 21.17
CA ILE A 88 5.52 -13.45 19.80
C ILE A 88 4.01 -13.21 19.80
N SER A 89 3.56 -12.05 19.31
CA SER A 89 2.15 -11.67 19.29
C SER A 89 1.31 -12.43 18.24
N ASN A 90 1.96 -12.93 17.19
CA ASN A 90 1.32 -13.68 16.11
C ASN A 90 2.32 -14.66 15.46
N PRO A 91 1.95 -15.93 15.15
CA PRO A 91 2.86 -16.95 14.62
C PRO A 91 3.50 -16.62 13.26
N ARG A 92 3.00 -15.61 12.55
CA ARG A 92 3.42 -15.28 11.20
C ARG A 92 4.56 -14.26 11.25
N SER A 93 5.70 -14.64 10.69
CA SER A 93 6.87 -13.79 10.55
C SER A 93 7.37 -13.91 9.11
N PHE A 94 7.98 -12.85 8.57
CA PHE A 94 8.67 -12.93 7.28
C PHE A 94 10.12 -13.38 7.49
N CYS A 95 10.57 -14.34 6.69
CA CYS A 95 11.99 -14.67 6.58
C CYS A 95 12.61 -13.67 5.59
N CYS A 96 13.61 -12.89 6.00
CA CYS A 96 14.39 -12.09 5.05
C CYS A 96 15.25 -13.06 4.23
N PHE A 97 15.04 -13.11 2.92
CA PHE A 97 15.93 -13.73 1.94
C PHE A 97 16.52 -12.64 1.05
#